data_AF-A0AA87AV41-F1
#
_entry.id   AF-A0AA87AV41-F1
#
_cell.length_a   1.000
_cell.length_b   1.000
_cell.length_c   1.000
_cell.angle_alpha   90.00
_cell.angle_beta   90.00
_cell.angle_gamma   90.00
#
_symmetry.space_group_name_H-M   'P 1'
#
loop_
_entity.id
_entity.type
_entity.pdbx_description
1 polymer ?
#
loop_
_entity_poly.entity_id
_entity_poly.type
_entity_poly.pdbx_seq_one_letter_code
_entity_poly.pdbx_strand_id
1 'polypeptide(L)' 'MQVIFHLPRGYEAEITQAKADNIYAEWIDSKFGAKVRELISEDFNLAVDEGFFTVDFTYEDDALAFLKTFGGRAVNE' A
#
# COMPACT_ATOMS: atom_id res chain seq x y z
N MET A 1 -6.32 11.62 -2.98
CA MET A 1 -5.25 11.90 -2.00
C MET A 1 -4.31 10.72 -2.02
N GLN A 2 -3.00 10.94 -2.16
CA GLN A 2 -2.03 9.85 -2.28
C GLN A 2 -1.33 9.60 -0.93
N VAL A 3 -1.16 8.34 -0.56
CA VAL A 3 -0.38 7.95 0.62
C VAL A 3 0.72 7.00 0.20
N ILE A 4 1.96 7.39 0.48
CA ILE A 4 3.13 6.52 0.32
C ILE A 4 3.32 5.72 1.61
N PHE A 5 3.36 4.41 1.46
CA PHE A 5 3.71 3.48 2.52
C PHE A 5 5.05 2.83 2.24
N HIS A 6 6.02 3.08 3.12
CA HIS A 6 7.30 2.38 3.09
C HIS A 6 7.17 1.05 3.81
N LEU A 7 7.50 -0.03 3.12
CA LEU A 7 7.48 -1.37 3.71
C LEU A 7 8.53 -1.42 4.83
N PRO A 8 8.18 -1.89 6.04
CA PRO A 8 9.16 -2.02 7.10
C PRO A 8 10.21 -3.06 6.71
N ARG A 9 11.46 -2.83 7.12
CA ARG A 9 12.65 -3.67 6.83
C ARG A 9 12.48 -5.17 7.12
N GLY A 10 11.48 -5.55 7.92
CA GLY A 10 11.14 -6.95 8.17
C GLY A 10 10.67 -7.72 6.93
N TYR A 11 10.20 -7.05 5.87
CA TYR A 11 9.69 -7.69 4.66
C TYR A 11 10.72 -7.80 3.52
N GLU A 12 11.98 -7.37 3.71
CA GLU A 12 12.98 -7.35 2.63
C GLU A 12 13.18 -8.72 1.96
N ALA A 13 13.16 -9.81 2.73
CA ALA A 13 13.28 -11.16 2.19
C ALA A 13 12.04 -11.56 1.35
N GLU A 14 10.83 -11.30 1.86
CA GLU A 14 9.58 -11.58 1.16
C GLU A 14 9.45 -10.74 -0.12
N ILE A 15 9.82 -9.45 -0.06
CA ILE A 15 9.85 -8.53 -1.20
C ILE A 15 10.83 -9.04 -2.27
N THR A 16 12.03 -9.46 -1.85
CA THR A 16 13.05 -9.98 -2.77
C THR A 16 12.56 -11.25 -3.47
N GLN A 17 11.89 -12.13 -2.72
CA GLN A 17 11.36 -13.37 -3.26
C GLN A 17 10.15 -13.13 -4.18
N ALA A 18 9.23 -12.24 -3.79
CA ALA A 18 8.08 -11.85 -4.61
C ALA A 18 8.51 -11.11 -5.88
N LYS A 19 9.58 -10.31 -5.83
CA LYS A 19 10.21 -9.74 -7.03
C LYS A 19 10.84 -10.81 -7.93
N ALA A 20 11.56 -11.77 -7.36
CA ALA A 20 12.16 -12.86 -8.13
C ALA A 20 11.09 -13.68 -8.87
N ASP A 21 9.95 -13.90 -8.24
CA ASP A 21 8.80 -14.58 -8.83
C ASP A 21 7.92 -13.67 -9.72
N ASN A 22 8.23 -12.36 -9.84
CA ASN A 22 7.40 -11.34 -10.49
C ASN A 22 5.97 -11.18 -9.92
N ILE A 23 5.70 -11.75 -8.75
CA ILE A 23 4.41 -11.66 -8.03
C ILE A 23 4.37 -10.51 -7.02
N TYR A 24 5.30 -9.54 -7.10
CA TYR A 24 5.43 -8.50 -6.08
C TYR A 24 4.16 -7.65 -5.93
N ALA A 25 3.55 -7.26 -7.05
CA ALA A 25 2.29 -6.52 -7.04
C ALA A 25 1.15 -7.35 -6.43
N GLU A 26 1.04 -8.64 -6.79
CA GLU A 26 0.03 -9.55 -6.23
C GLU A 26 0.25 -9.79 -4.73
N TRP A 27 1.50 -9.91 -4.29
CA TRP A 27 1.83 -10.07 -2.88
C TRP A 27 1.44 -8.83 -2.07
N ILE A 28 1.69 -7.62 -2.59
CA ILE A 28 1.23 -6.38 -1.95
C ILE A 28 -0.29 -6.28 -1.98
N ASP A 29 -0.96 -6.57 -3.09
CA ASP A 29 -2.43 -6.56 -3.14
C ASP A 29 -3.01 -7.57 -2.15
N SER A 30 -2.43 -8.76 -2.02
CA SER A 30 -2.91 -9.80 -1.11
C SER A 30 -2.65 -9.45 0.37
N LYS A 31 -1.50 -8.86 0.71
CA LYS A 31 -1.14 -8.50 2.09
C LYS A 31 -1.75 -7.18 2.55
N PHE A 32 -1.67 -6.17 1.70
CA PHE A 32 -2.04 -4.79 2.00
C PHE A 32 -3.32 -4.42 1.27
N GLY A 33 -3.46 -4.69 -0.02
CA GLY A 33 -4.67 -4.37 -0.79
C GLY A 33 -5.95 -4.98 -0.19
N ALA A 34 -5.94 -6.24 0.22
CA ALA A 34 -7.08 -6.88 0.90
C ALA A 34 -7.43 -6.18 2.21
N LYS A 35 -6.42 -5.85 3.00
CA LYS A 35 -6.56 -5.13 4.27
C LYS A 35 -7.06 -3.69 4.08
N VAL A 36 -6.58 -3.01 3.03
CA VAL A 36 -7.03 -1.69 2.61
C VAL A 36 -8.51 -1.79 2.24
N ARG A 37 -8.91 -2.74 1.38
CA ARG A 37 -10.32 -3.01 1.01
C ARG A 37 -11.23 -3.32 2.20
N GLU A 38 -10.71 -3.94 3.26
CA GLU A 38 -11.48 -4.16 4.50
C GLU A 38 -11.67 -2.89 5.35
N LEU A 39 -10.75 -1.93 5.23
CA LEU A 39 -10.71 -0.72 6.05
C LEU A 39 -11.33 0.51 5.36
N ILE A 40 -11.30 0.56 4.04
CA ILE A 40 -11.75 1.70 3.23
C ILE A 40 -12.58 1.22 2.04
N SER A 41 -13.37 2.14 1.45
CA SER A 41 -14.17 1.82 0.26
C SER A 41 -13.32 1.27 -0.88
N GLU A 42 -13.87 0.32 -1.65
CA GLU A 42 -13.19 -0.44 -2.72
C GLU A 42 -12.54 0.43 -3.83
N ASP A 43 -12.84 1.73 -3.89
CA ASP A 43 -12.36 2.66 -4.90
C ASP A 43 -11.01 3.32 -4.50
N PHE A 44 -9.93 2.54 -4.62
CA PHE A 44 -8.56 3.03 -4.51
C PHE A 44 -7.65 2.44 -5.60
N ASN A 45 -6.62 3.20 -5.99
CA ASN A 45 -5.58 2.75 -6.89
C ASN A 45 -4.30 2.44 -6.10
N LEU A 46 -3.78 1.22 -6.23
CA LEU A 46 -2.54 0.82 -5.56
C LEU A 46 -1.42 0.73 -6.61
N ALA A 47 -0.46 1.65 -6.51
CA ALA A 47 0.75 1.67 -7.30
C ALA A 47 1.89 1.06 -6.48
N VAL A 48 2.49 -0.01 -6.98
CA VAL A 48 3.61 -0.69 -6.30
C VAL A 48 4.93 -0.25 -6.92
N ASP A 49 5.82 0.26 -6.09
CA ASP A 49 7.15 0.73 -6.46
C ASP A 49 8.23 -0.05 -5.70
N GLU A 50 9.48 0.24 -6.02
CA GLU A 50 10.61 -0.50 -5.49
C GLU A 50 10.87 -0.18 -4.00
N GLY A 51 10.30 -1.00 -3.10
CA GLY A 51 10.49 -0.87 -1.64
C GLY A 51 9.46 0.02 -0.94
N PHE A 52 8.48 0.53 -1.68
CA PHE A 52 7.33 1.25 -1.15
C PHE A 52 6.14 1.03 -2.08
N PHE A 53 4.94 1.27 -1.58
CA PHE A 53 3.76 1.33 -2.43
C PHE A 53 3.00 2.62 -2.14
N THR A 54 2.37 3.14 -3.18
CA THR A 54 1.54 4.33 -3.12
C THR A 54 0.08 3.89 -3.27
N VAL A 55 -0.76 4.34 -2.36
CA VAL A 55 -2.21 4.15 -2.48
C VAL A 55 -2.82 5.50 -2.80
N ASP A 56 -3.46 5.59 -3.94
CA ASP A 56 -4.27 6.72 -4.35
C ASP A 56 -5.72 6.47 -3.93
N PHE A 57 -6.17 7.30 -2.99
CA PHE A 57 -7.52 7.24 -2.45
C PHE A 57 -8.41 8.25 -3.15
N THR A 58 -9.60 7.80 -3.57
CA THR A 58 -10.64 8.67 -4.11
C THR A 58 -11.17 9.64 -3.05
N TYR A 59 -11.32 9.18 -1.80
CA TYR A 59 -11.83 9.97 -0.68
C TYR A 59 -10.74 10.27 0.35
N GLU A 60 -10.76 11.49 0.87
CA GLU A 60 -9.77 11.95 1.86
C GLU A 60 -9.94 11.27 3.23
N ASP A 61 -11.18 10.97 3.63
CA ASP A 61 -11.49 10.23 4.84
C ASP A 61 -10.88 8.82 4.84
N ASP A 62 -10.91 8.13 3.70
CA ASP A 62 -10.30 6.81 3.53
C ASP A 62 -8.76 6.89 3.64
N ALA A 63 -8.15 7.90 3.01
CA ALA A 63 -6.70 8.14 3.14
C ALA A 63 -6.29 8.42 4.59
N LEU A 64 -7.08 9.22 5.31
CA LEU A 64 -6.86 9.53 6.72
C LEU A 64 -7.03 8.29 7.62
N ALA A 65 -8.02 7.44 7.34
CA ALA A 65 -8.24 6.18 8.05
C ALA A 65 -7.07 5.20 7.83
N PHE A 66 -6.58 5.10 6.59
CA PHE A 66 -5.41 4.30 6.25
C PHE A 66 -4.14 4.82 6.95
N LEU A 67 -3.88 6.13 6.88
CA LEU A 67 -2.77 6.79 7.58
C LEU A 67 -2.78 6.55 9.08
N LYS A 68 -3.96 6.59 9.72
CA LYS A 68 -4.09 6.30 11.15
C LYS A 68 -3.88 4.83 11.49
N THR A 69 -4.25 3.91 10.60
CA THR A 69 -4.25 2.47 10.88
C THR A 69 -2.93 1.80 10.57
N PHE A 70 -2.39 2.04 9.38
CA PHE A 70 -1.12 1.46 8.96
C PHE A 70 0.07 2.38 9.25
N GLY A 71 -0.16 3.68 9.33
CA GLY A 71 0.89 4.67 9.19
C GLY A 71 1.16 4.95 7.71
N GLY A 72 2.16 5.78 7.42
CA GLY A 72 2.50 6.18 6.06
C GLY A 72 2.69 7.68 5.96
N ARG A 73 2.91 8.16 4.74
CA ARG A 73 3.14 9.57 4.46
C ARG A 73 2.16 10.02 3.38
N ALA A 74 1.22 10.90 3.76
CA ALA A 74 0.36 11.58 2.80
C ALA A 74 1.25 12.41 1.87
N VAL A 75 1.06 12.25 0.57
CA VAL A 75 1.58 13.14 -0.45
C VAL A 75 0.39 14.02 -0.84
N ASN A 76 0.34 15.20 -0.22
CA ASN A 76 -0.50 16.28 -0.71
C ASN A 76 0.33 17.09 -1.70
N GLU A 77 -0.22 17.29 -2.89
CA GLU A 77 0.22 18.35 -3.80
C GLU A 77 -0.24 19.71 -3.28
#